data_AF-A0A8X6VV48-F1
#
_entry.id   AF-A0A8X6VV48-F1
#
_cell.length_a   1.000
_cell.length_b   1.000
_cell.length_c   1.000
_cell.angle_alpha   90.00
_cell.angle_beta   90.00
_cell.angle_gamma   90.00
#
_symmetry.space_group_name_H-M   'P 1'
#
loop_
_entity.id
_entity.type
_entity.pdbx_description
1 polymer ?
#
loop_
_entity_poly.entity_id
_entity_poly.type
_entity_poly.pdbx_seq_one_letter_code
_entity_poly.pdbx_strand_id
1 'polypeptide(L)' 'MQKAASELLVLHPTKNKIVECGISVDGKWQRRGYSSMNGCVAALSVDTGKVVDIEIYNVVILSHLQKDF' A
#
# COMPACT_ATOMS: atom_id res chain seq x y z
N MET A 1 -3.68 -1.49 -11.51
CA MET A 1 -3.48 -2.75 -10.74
C MET A 1 -3.83 -4.00 -11.57
N GLN A 2 -4.92 -4.02 -12.35
CA GLN A 2 -5.28 -5.17 -13.22
C GLN A 2 -4.13 -5.67 -14.12
N LYS A 3 -3.39 -4.75 -14.76
CA LYS A 3 -2.21 -5.10 -15.57
C LYS A 3 -1.11 -5.80 -14.76
N ALA A 4 -0.84 -5.34 -13.54
CA ALA A 4 0.16 -5.97 -12.66
C ALA A 4 -0.26 -7.41 -12.28
N ALA A 5 -1.55 -7.61 -11.97
CA ALA A 5 -2.09 -8.94 -11.69
C ALA A 5 -2.04 -9.88 -12.92
N SER A 6 -2.34 -9.37 -14.12
CA SER A 6 -2.24 -10.17 -15.35
C SER A 6 -0.81 -10.60 -15.65
N GLU A 7 0.19 -9.75 -15.41
CA GLU A 7 1.60 -10.11 -15.61
C GLU A 7 2.07 -11.15 -14.60
N LEU A 8 1.61 -11.07 -13.35
CA LEU A 8 1.84 -12.12 -12.35
C LEU A 8 1.25 -13.47 -12.77
N LEU A 9 0.07 -13.48 -13.38
CA LEU A 9 -0.54 -14.69 -13.96
C LEU A 9 0.26 -15.26 -15.13
N VAL A 10 0.97 -14.43 -15.89
CA VAL A 10 1.84 -14.89 -16.98
C VAL A 10 3.12 -15.52 -16.43
N LEU A 11 3.71 -14.95 -15.37
CA LEU A 11 4.90 -15.48 -14.72
C LEU A 11 4.61 -16.76 -13.93
N HIS A 12 3.47 -16.80 -13.25
CA HIS A 12 3.01 -17.91 -12.43
C HIS A 12 1.64 -18.40 -12.94
N PRO A 13 1.61 -19.19 -14.02
CA PRO A 13 0.36 -19.67 -14.61
C PRO A 13 -0.35 -20.63 -13.65
N THR A 14 -1.60 -20.31 -13.31
CA THR A 14 -2.44 -21.15 -12.45
C THR A 14 -3.79 -21.46 -13.09
N LYS A 15 -4.36 -22.63 -12.77
CA LYS A 15 -5.63 -23.09 -13.36
C LYS A 15 -6.83 -22.24 -12.94
N ASN A 16 -6.78 -21.67 -11.73
CA ASN A 16 -7.93 -20.98 -11.13
C ASN A 16 -7.77 -19.45 -11.12
N LYS A 17 -6.79 -18.90 -11.85
CA LYS A 17 -6.45 -17.46 -11.86
C LYS A 17 -6.09 -16.86 -10.50
N ILE A 18 -5.80 -17.70 -9.50
CA ILE A 18 -5.26 -17.29 -8.20
C ILE A 18 -3.75 -17.42 -8.28
N VAL A 19 -3.01 -16.36 -7.99
CA VAL A 19 -1.54 -16.36 -8.01
C VAL A 19 -1.05 -16.07 -6.60
N GLU A 20 -0.20 -16.96 -6.09
CA GLU A 20 0.60 -16.67 -4.91
C GLU A 20 1.85 -15.91 -5.36
N CYS A 21 2.15 -14.79 -4.70
CA CYS A 21 3.33 -13.99 -5.01
C CYS A 21 3.92 -13.38 -3.74
N GLY A 22 5.25 -13.19 -3.74
CA GLY A 22 5.92 -12.42 -2.71
C GLY A 22 5.66 -10.92 -2.89
N ILE A 23 5.51 -10.20 -1.78
CA ILE A 23 5.34 -8.75 -1.79
C ILE A 23 6.38 -8.02 -0.93
N SER A 24 6.81 -6.85 -1.40
CA SER A 24 7.45 -5.80 -0.60
C SER A 24 6.42 -4.74 -0.26
N VAL A 25 6.51 -4.13 0.92
CA VAL A 25 5.54 -3.13 1.38
C VAL A 25 6.28 -1.86 1.78
N ASP A 26 6.02 -0.78 1.05
CA ASP A 26 6.64 0.53 1.27
C ASP A 26 5.58 1.54 1.70
N GLY A 27 5.85 2.30 2.76
CA GLY A 27 4.91 3.29 3.30
C GLY A 27 5.56 4.64 3.52
N LYS A 28 4.77 5.70 3.35
CA LYS A 28 5.16 7.06 3.69
C LYS A 28 4.11 7.72 4.56
N TRP A 29 4.53 8.20 5.71
CA TRP A 29 3.73 9.04 6.59
C TRP A 29 4.08 10.51 6.39
N GLN A 30 3.08 11.39 6.48
CA GLN A 30 3.35 12.82 6.53
C GLN A 30 4.01 13.20 7.86
N ARG A 31 4.87 14.22 7.81
CA ARG A 31 5.70 14.63 8.96
C ARG A 31 4.83 15.28 10.04
N ARG A 32 5.35 15.33 11.28
CA ARG A 32 4.71 16.06 12.39
C ARG A 32 4.54 17.55 12.05
N GLY A 33 3.50 18.18 12.61
CA GLY A 33 3.22 19.62 12.43
C GLY A 33 2.02 19.96 11.55
N TYR A 34 1.30 18.94 11.05
CA TYR A 34 0.02 19.11 10.35
C TYR A 34 -1.15 18.71 11.25
N SER A 35 -2.31 19.33 11.04
CA SER A 35 -3.56 19.05 11.77
C SER A 35 -4.17 17.68 11.43
N SER A 36 -3.74 17.06 10.34
CA SER A 36 -4.04 15.66 10.04
C SER A 36 -2.76 14.82 10.09
N MET A 37 -2.91 13.51 10.06
CA MET A 37 -1.88 12.52 9.80
C MET A 37 -2.31 11.68 8.60
N ASN A 38 -1.82 12.06 7.43
CA ASN A 38 -1.96 11.31 6.20
C ASN A 38 -0.81 10.30 6.07
N GLY A 39 -1.12 9.12 5.57
CA GLY A 39 -0.16 8.11 5.18
C GLY A 39 -0.60 7.40 3.92
N CYS A 40 0.36 6.84 3.19
CA CYS A 40 0.08 5.86 2.16
C CYS A 40 1.00 4.65 2.35
N VAL A 41 0.49 3.49 1.97
CA VAL A 41 1.21 2.22 1.95
C VAL A 41 0.97 1.60 0.58
N ALA A 42 2.03 1.16 -0.09
CA ALA A 42 1.98 0.45 -1.36
C ALA A 42 2.57 -0.94 -1.19
N ALA A 43 1.84 -1.95 -1.65
CA ALA A 43 2.34 -3.31 -1.79
C ALA A 43 2.82 -3.51 -3.23
N LEU A 44 4.04 -3.99 -3.39
CA LEU A 44 4.67 -4.26 -4.67
C LEU A 44 4.98 -5.75 -4.78
N SER A 45 4.66 -6.37 -5.90
CA SER A 45 5.12 -7.73 -6.20
C SER A 45 6.65 -7.73 -6.34
N VAL A 46 7.32 -8.66 -5.66
CA VAL A 46 8.78 -8.80 -5.74
C VAL A 46 9.20 -9.27 -7.13
N ASP A 47 8.39 -10.12 -7.75
CA ASP A 47 8.69 -10.72 -9.06
C ASP A 47 8.66 -9.69 -10.20
N THR A 48 7.71 -8.75 -10.13
CA THR A 48 7.47 -7.77 -11.21
C THR A 48 7.92 -6.35 -10.87
N GLY A 49 8.17 -6.07 -9.59
CA GLY A 49 8.38 -4.71 -9.08
C GLY A 49 7.16 -3.79 -9.22
N LYS A 50 5.99 -4.33 -9.56
CA LYS A 50 4.77 -3.55 -9.81
C LYS A 50 3.87 -3.50 -8.60
N VAL A 51 3.23 -2.35 -8.43
CA VAL A 51 2.25 -2.13 -7.36
C VAL A 51 1.03 -3.02 -7.60
N VAL A 52 0.75 -3.89 -6.63
CA VAL A 52 -0.42 -4.77 -6.59
C VAL A 52 -1.57 -4.15 -5.82
N ASP A 53 -1.25 -3.33 -4.81
CA ASP A 53 -2.25 -2.62 -4.00
C ASP A 53 -1.70 -1.31 -3.39
N ILE A 54 -2.59 -0.36 -3.10
CA ILE A 54 -2.27 0.89 -2.40
C ILE A 54 -3.38 1.21 -1.41
N GLU A 55 -2.99 1.39 -0.15
CA GLU A 55 -3.87 1.86 0.91
C GLU A 55 -3.50 3.27 1.36
N ILE A 56 -4.52 4.11 1.53
CA ILE A 56 -4.38 5.51 1.94
C ILE A 56 -5.03 5.69 3.30
N TYR A 57 -4.26 6.21 4.25
CA TYR A 57 -4.70 6.53 5.60
C TYR A 57 -4.81 8.03 5.77
N ASN A 58 -5.92 8.48 6.38
CA ASN A 58 -6.09 9.85 6.82
C ASN A 58 -6.69 9.85 8.22
N VAL A 59 -5.93 10.34 9.19
CA VAL A 59 -6.42 10.62 10.54
C VAL A 59 -6.50 12.13 10.70
N VAL A 60 -7.70 12.68 10.82
CA VAL A 60 -7.87 14.09 11.18
C VAL A 60 -7.74 14.20 12.70
N ILE A 61 -6.71 14.89 13.18
CA ILE A 61 -6.60 15.24 14.59
C ILE A 61 -7.28 16.60 14.75
N LEU A 62 -8.54 16.60 15.19
CA LEU A 62 -9.15 17.83 15.68
C LEU A 62 -8.24 18.39 16.77
N SER A 63 -7.83 19.65 16.62
CA SER A 63 -6.81 20.35 17.40
C SER A 63 -7.09 20.49 18.92
N HIS A 64 -8.05 19.74 19.46
CA HIS A 64 -8.41 19.73 20.88
C HIS A 64 -7.85 18.55 21.68
N LEU A 65 -7.07 17.66 21.07
CA LEU A 65 -6.42 16.50 21.74
C LEU A 65 -4.89 16.46 21.56
N GLN A 66 -4.24 17.60 21.29
CA GLN A 66 -2.78 17.75 21.47
C GLN A 66 -2.43 18.26 22.87
N LYS A 67 -3.07 17.68 23.90
CA LYS A 67 -2.49 17.65 25.25
C LYS A 67 -2.12 16.20 25.48
N ASP A 68 -0.91 15.98 25.98
CA ASP A 68 -0.37 14.69 26.42
C ASP A 68 0.47 13.93 25.38
N PHE A 69 1.54 14.58 24.90
CA PHE A 69 2.89 13.98 24.81
C PHE A 69 3.96 15.07 24.95
#